data_AF-A0A8T2NKX9-F1
#
_entry.id   AF-A0A8T2NKX9-F1
#
_cell.length_a   1.000
_cell.length_b   1.000
_cell.length_c   1.000
_cell.angle_alpha   90.00
_cell.angle_beta   90.00
_cell.angle_gamma   90.00
#
_symmetry.space_group_name_H-M   'P 1'
#
loop_
_entity.id
_entity.type
_entity.pdbx_description
1 polymer ?
#
loop_
_entity_poly.entity_id
_entity_poly.type
_entity_poly.pdbx_seq_one_letter_code
_entity_poly.pdbx_strand_id
1 'polypeptide(L)'
;MWVFEEMVDGRKLTEIINTEHENVKYLPGHKLPANVLAVPDLVEAVNGADILVFVIPHQFIGKVCDTIKDKIKKDALGLSLIKGVDEGPNGLKLISDVIQEKLGITMSVLMGANIANENVVAVGAGFCDGLGFGDNTKAAVIRLGLMEMIAFARIFCTAGPVSSATFLESCGVADLITTCYGGRNRRVAEAFAKTGKSIEELEKEMLNGQKLQGPATAAEVHQILSHKNMVDKFPLFNAVYQICYQGHPVNDFISCLQNHPEHM
;
A
#
# COMPACT_ATOMS: atom_id res chain seq x y z
N MET A 1 20.82 -4.36 -7.96
CA MET A 1 19.68 -3.58 -7.43
C MET A 1 19.48 -2.37 -8.32
N TRP A 2 18.34 -2.26 -9.01
CA TRP A 2 18.04 -1.08 -9.79
C TRP A 2 17.84 0.13 -8.87
N VAL A 3 18.45 1.27 -9.20
CA VAL A 3 18.28 2.54 -8.50
C VAL A 3 18.03 3.61 -9.54
N PHE A 4 16.91 4.32 -9.44
CA PHE A 4 16.69 5.49 -10.28
C PHE A 4 17.77 6.53 -9.97
N GLU A 5 18.51 6.97 -10.99
CA GLU A 5 19.68 7.83 -10.78
C GLU A 5 19.24 9.22 -10.33
N GLU A 6 19.78 9.65 -9.19
CA GLU A 6 19.53 10.95 -8.58
C GLU A 6 20.84 11.56 -8.13
N MET A 7 20.90 12.89 -8.06
CA MET A 7 22.05 13.59 -7.50
C MET A 7 21.81 13.85 -6.01
N VAL A 8 22.76 13.43 -5.16
CA VAL A 8 22.78 13.72 -3.73
C VAL A 8 24.13 14.36 -3.41
N ASP A 9 24.12 15.58 -2.91
CA ASP A 9 25.32 16.36 -2.57
C ASP A 9 26.37 16.40 -3.70
N GLY A 10 25.90 16.52 -4.95
CA GLY A 10 26.75 16.61 -6.14
C GLY A 10 27.31 15.28 -6.65
N ARG A 11 26.95 14.16 -6.03
CA ARG A 11 27.34 12.81 -6.46
C ARG A 11 26.12 11.99 -6.91
N LYS A 12 26.35 11.02 -7.78
CA LYS A 12 25.32 10.06 -8.21
C LYS A 12 24.94 9.16 -7.04
N LEU A 13 23.65 8.95 -6.80
CA LEU A 13 23.18 8.09 -5.72
C LEU A 13 23.69 6.65 -5.88
N THR A 14 23.79 6.16 -7.12
CA THR A 14 24.38 4.82 -7.38
C THR A 14 25.85 4.75 -6.97
N GLU A 15 26.62 5.80 -7.23
CA GLU A 15 28.03 5.90 -6.83
C GLU A 15 28.17 5.93 -5.30
N ILE A 16 27.35 6.71 -4.60
CA ILE A 16 27.34 6.76 -3.14
C ILE A 16 27.01 5.37 -2.58
N ILE A 17 25.95 4.72 -3.08
CA ILE A 17 25.56 3.38 -2.61
C ILE A 17 26.68 2.37 -2.84
N ASN A 18 27.34 2.39 -4.01
CA ASN A 18 28.38 1.43 -4.35
C ASN A 18 29.70 1.67 -3.61
N THR A 19 29.97 2.90 -3.16
CA THR A 19 31.23 3.25 -2.46
C THR A 19 31.08 3.22 -0.94
N GLU A 20 29.96 3.71 -0.43
CA GLU A 20 29.70 3.85 1.01
C GLU A 20 28.81 2.74 1.57
N HIS A 21 28.29 1.88 0.68
CA HIS A 21 27.36 0.81 1.01
C HIS A 21 26.18 1.33 1.83
N GLU A 22 25.61 2.46 1.45
CA GLU A 22 24.52 3.10 2.16
C GLU A 22 23.62 3.86 1.20
N ASN A 23 22.30 3.69 1.35
CA ASN A 23 21.34 4.54 0.67
C ASN A 23 21.00 5.73 1.55
N VAL A 24 21.88 6.74 1.52
CA VAL A 24 21.82 7.93 2.40
C VAL A 24 20.50 8.70 2.32
N LYS A 25 19.75 8.56 1.23
CA LYS A 25 18.48 9.24 1.01
C LYS A 25 17.28 8.46 1.56
N TYR A 26 17.21 7.16 1.26
CA TYR A 26 16.01 6.36 1.53
C TYR A 26 16.15 5.41 2.73
N LEU A 27 17.37 5.13 3.17
CA LEU A 27 17.66 4.30 4.34
C LEU A 27 18.91 4.83 5.09
N PRO A 28 18.86 6.06 5.62
CA PRO A 28 20.01 6.68 6.29
C PRO A 28 20.40 5.91 7.57
N GLY A 29 21.71 5.79 7.81
CA GLY A 29 22.28 5.16 9.00
C GLY A 29 22.39 3.63 8.95
N HIS A 30 22.02 2.99 7.84
CA HIS A 30 22.08 1.54 7.68
C HIS A 30 22.99 1.13 6.53
N LYS A 31 23.98 0.29 6.83
CA LYS A 31 24.88 -0.27 5.81
C LYS A 31 24.23 -1.43 5.05
N LEU A 32 24.28 -1.33 3.74
CA LEU A 32 23.94 -2.39 2.81
C LEU A 32 25.09 -3.41 2.74
N PRO A 33 24.81 -4.70 2.54
CA PRO A 33 25.85 -5.69 2.31
C PRO A 33 26.72 -5.35 1.09
N ALA A 34 28.02 -5.64 1.16
CA ALA A 34 28.98 -5.30 0.10
C ALA A 34 28.69 -5.96 -1.26
N ASN A 35 27.90 -7.04 -1.26
CA ASN A 35 27.45 -7.74 -2.46
C ASN A 35 26.18 -7.12 -3.10
N VAL A 36 25.64 -6.02 -2.56
CA VAL A 36 24.54 -5.27 -3.17
C VAL A 36 25.10 -4.20 -4.09
N LEU A 37 24.99 -4.41 -5.40
CA LEU A 37 25.39 -3.45 -6.42
C LEU A 37 24.19 -2.59 -6.86
N ALA A 38 24.30 -1.26 -6.74
CA ALA A 38 23.37 -0.30 -7.31
C ALA A 38 23.67 -0.07 -8.79
N VAL A 39 22.64 -0.22 -9.63
CA VAL A 39 22.73 -0.13 -11.10
C VAL A 39 21.68 0.86 -11.61
N PRO A 40 22.07 1.92 -12.34
CA PRO A 40 21.12 2.93 -12.80
C PRO A 40 20.30 2.49 -14.01
N ASP A 41 20.90 1.65 -14.87
CA ASP A 41 20.20 1.10 -16.03
C ASP A 41 19.36 -0.12 -15.63
N LEU A 42 18.07 -0.03 -15.92
CA LEU A 42 17.12 -1.06 -15.52
C LEU A 42 17.32 -2.37 -16.31
N VAL A 43 17.74 -2.30 -17.58
CA VAL A 43 17.96 -3.49 -18.43
C VAL A 43 19.20 -4.24 -17.96
N GLU A 44 20.27 -3.52 -17.65
CA GLU A 44 21.48 -4.06 -17.03
C GLU A 44 21.17 -4.71 -15.68
N ALA A 45 20.36 -4.04 -14.84
CA ALA A 45 20.02 -4.54 -13.52
C ALA A 45 19.23 -5.86 -13.52
N VAL A 46 18.45 -6.14 -14.57
CA VAL A 46 17.67 -7.38 -14.70
C VAL A 46 18.38 -8.45 -15.53
N ASN A 47 19.49 -8.11 -16.20
CA ASN A 47 20.17 -9.01 -17.11
C ASN A 47 20.70 -10.25 -16.38
N GLY A 48 20.31 -11.44 -16.84
CA GLY A 48 20.73 -12.71 -16.26
C GLY A 48 20.09 -13.06 -14.91
N ALA A 49 19.17 -12.26 -14.38
CA ALA A 49 18.51 -12.54 -13.11
C ALA A 49 17.55 -13.73 -13.20
N ASP A 50 17.71 -14.70 -12.30
CA ASP A 50 16.78 -15.83 -12.11
C ASP A 50 15.56 -15.44 -11.28
N ILE A 51 15.74 -14.49 -10.35
CA ILE A 51 14.68 -14.00 -9.45
C ILE A 51 14.64 -12.48 -9.52
N LEU A 52 13.47 -11.94 -9.82
CA LEU A 52 13.18 -10.50 -9.90
C LEU A 52 12.33 -10.10 -8.70
N VAL A 53 12.89 -9.28 -7.81
CA VAL A 53 12.17 -8.76 -6.64
C VAL A 53 11.66 -7.34 -6.93
N PHE A 54 10.34 -7.19 -7.05
CA PHE A 54 9.67 -5.92 -7.33
C PHE A 54 9.30 -5.22 -6.03
N VAL A 55 10.01 -4.13 -5.72
CA VAL A 55 9.84 -3.35 -4.48
C VAL A 55 9.92 -1.84 -4.80
N ILE A 56 8.93 -1.38 -5.56
CA ILE A 56 8.84 0.02 -6.01
C ILE A 56 7.41 0.54 -5.78
N PRO A 57 7.19 1.88 -5.73
CA PRO A 57 5.83 2.42 -5.68
C PRO A 57 5.00 1.92 -6.88
N HIS A 58 3.75 1.50 -6.62
CA HIS A 58 2.91 0.82 -7.63
C HIS A 58 2.74 1.66 -8.91
N GLN A 59 2.66 2.99 -8.80
CA GLN A 59 2.49 3.93 -9.92
C GLN A 59 3.59 3.83 -10.99
N PHE A 60 4.76 3.27 -10.67
CA PHE A 60 5.88 3.11 -11.60
C PHE A 60 5.93 1.73 -12.26
N ILE A 61 5.13 0.76 -11.81
CA ILE A 61 5.27 -0.65 -12.22
C ILE A 61 5.02 -0.84 -13.72
N GLY A 62 4.02 -0.16 -14.28
CA GLY A 62 3.70 -0.26 -15.70
C GLY A 62 4.90 0.08 -16.59
N LYS A 63 5.53 1.24 -16.33
CA LYS A 63 6.71 1.72 -17.07
C LYS A 63 7.92 0.80 -16.90
N VAL A 64 8.14 0.28 -15.68
CA VAL A 64 9.23 -0.67 -15.39
C VAL A 64 9.04 -1.94 -16.19
N CYS A 65 7.84 -2.54 -16.15
CA CYS A 65 7.52 -3.73 -16.93
C CYS A 65 7.67 -3.50 -18.44
N ASP A 66 7.21 -2.37 -18.97
CA ASP A 66 7.33 -2.05 -20.39
C ASP A 66 8.80 -1.91 -20.83
N THR A 67 9.68 -1.43 -19.94
CA THR A 67 11.10 -1.24 -20.22
C THR A 67 11.87 -2.56 -20.30
N ILE A 68 11.53 -3.52 -19.45
CA ILE A 68 12.22 -4.82 -19.34
C ILE A 68 11.52 -5.95 -20.09
N LYS A 69 10.39 -5.67 -20.73
CA LYS A 69 9.68 -6.63 -21.57
C LYS A 69 10.64 -7.23 -22.61
N ASP A 70 10.62 -8.56 -22.71
CA ASP A 70 11.49 -9.34 -23.60
C ASP A 70 13.00 -9.24 -23.33
N LYS A 71 13.42 -8.62 -22.21
CA LYS A 71 14.83 -8.45 -21.80
C LYS A 71 15.20 -9.22 -20.53
N ILE A 72 14.28 -10.03 -20.02
CA ILE A 72 14.46 -10.90 -18.86
C ILE A 72 14.62 -12.35 -19.30
N LYS A 73 15.14 -13.21 -18.42
CA LYS A 73 15.16 -14.65 -18.67
C LYS A 73 13.72 -15.18 -18.75
N LYS A 74 13.46 -16.10 -19.68
CA LYS A 74 12.12 -16.68 -19.90
C LYS A 74 11.64 -17.52 -18.71
N ASP A 75 12.56 -18.09 -17.96
CA ASP A 75 12.35 -18.92 -16.78
C ASP A 75 12.56 -18.14 -15.46
N ALA A 76 12.73 -16.82 -15.54
CA ALA A 76 12.83 -15.99 -14.34
C ALA A 76 11.56 -16.11 -13.49
N LEU A 77 11.74 -16.07 -12.17
CA LEU A 77 10.66 -15.99 -11.20
C LEU A 77 10.54 -14.55 -10.70
N GLY A 78 9.31 -14.09 -10.49
CA GLY A 78 9.06 -12.77 -9.92
C GLY A 78 8.51 -12.85 -8.49
N LEU A 79 8.92 -11.91 -7.65
CA LEU A 79 8.43 -11.71 -6.29
C LEU A 79 8.01 -10.26 -6.10
N SER A 80 6.72 -9.99 -5.91
CA SER A 80 6.23 -8.63 -5.64
C SER A 80 6.11 -8.37 -4.14
N LEU A 81 6.68 -7.26 -3.68
CA LEU A 81 6.46 -6.65 -2.36
C LEU A 81 5.64 -5.35 -2.48
N ILE A 82 5.12 -5.07 -3.68
CA ILE A 82 4.39 -3.83 -3.95
C ILE A 82 3.00 -3.94 -3.32
N LYS A 83 2.72 -3.05 -2.35
CA LYS A 83 1.35 -2.86 -1.85
C LYS A 83 0.54 -2.01 -2.82
N GLY A 84 -0.66 -2.50 -3.14
CA GLY A 84 -1.64 -1.77 -3.92
C GLY A 84 -2.50 -2.72 -4.72
N VAL A 85 -3.53 -2.15 -5.33
CA VAL A 85 -4.34 -2.80 -6.35
C VAL A 85 -4.37 -1.86 -7.56
N ASP A 86 -4.61 -2.40 -8.74
CA ASP A 86 -4.80 -1.62 -9.96
C ASP A 86 -6.25 -1.78 -10.44
N GLU A 87 -6.71 -0.89 -11.30
CA GLU A 87 -8.01 -0.99 -11.94
C GLU A 87 -7.87 -1.60 -13.34
N GLY A 88 -8.57 -2.71 -13.57
CA GLY A 88 -8.69 -3.36 -14.87
C GLY A 88 -10.12 -3.32 -15.42
N PRO A 89 -10.31 -3.77 -16.68
CA PRO A 89 -11.64 -3.76 -17.34
C PRO A 89 -12.73 -4.52 -16.57
N ASN A 90 -12.35 -5.49 -15.73
CA ASN A 90 -13.25 -6.31 -14.95
C ASN A 90 -13.31 -5.91 -13.46
N GLY A 91 -12.74 -4.75 -13.09
CA GLY A 91 -12.62 -4.27 -11.72
C GLY A 91 -11.19 -4.44 -11.19
N LEU A 92 -11.07 -4.83 -9.92
CA LEU A 92 -9.79 -4.94 -9.22
C LEU A 92 -8.82 -5.90 -9.94
N LYS A 93 -7.56 -5.46 -10.06
CA LYS A 93 -6.46 -6.26 -10.57
C LYS A 93 -5.29 -6.24 -9.59
N LEU A 94 -4.71 -7.41 -9.31
CA LEU A 94 -3.54 -7.48 -8.45
C LEU A 94 -2.30 -7.00 -9.20
N ILE A 95 -1.39 -6.31 -8.51
CA ILE A 95 -0.11 -5.88 -9.11
C ILE A 95 0.70 -7.09 -9.60
N SER A 96 0.63 -8.22 -8.90
CA SER A 96 1.23 -9.48 -9.38
C SER A 96 0.69 -9.91 -10.74
N ASP A 97 -0.62 -9.77 -10.96
CA ASP A 97 -1.26 -10.16 -12.21
C ASP A 97 -0.87 -9.19 -13.33
N VAL A 98 -0.77 -7.88 -13.04
CA VAL A 98 -0.25 -6.88 -13.97
C VAL A 98 1.17 -7.23 -14.42
N ILE A 99 2.05 -7.59 -13.48
CA ILE A 99 3.44 -7.97 -13.80
C ILE A 99 3.47 -9.28 -14.59
N GLN A 100 2.71 -10.29 -14.16
CA GLN A 100 2.64 -11.60 -14.81
C GLN A 100 2.15 -11.48 -16.26
N GLU A 101 1.09 -10.72 -16.52
CA GLU A 101 0.58 -10.52 -17.87
C GLU A 101 1.56 -9.75 -18.77
N LYS A 102 2.26 -8.75 -18.23
CA LYS A 102 3.20 -7.94 -19.02
C LYS A 102 4.50 -8.68 -19.33
N LEU A 103 5.01 -9.47 -18.38
CA LEU A 103 6.34 -10.08 -18.46
C LEU A 103 6.30 -11.58 -18.78
N GLY A 104 5.16 -12.26 -18.62
CA GLY A 104 5.01 -13.69 -18.90
C GLY A 104 5.75 -14.61 -17.93
N ILE A 105 6.04 -14.15 -16.71
CA ILE A 105 6.77 -14.91 -15.68
C ILE A 105 5.87 -15.33 -14.52
N THR A 106 6.25 -16.42 -13.84
CA THR A 106 5.57 -16.85 -12.62
C THR A 106 5.79 -15.84 -11.51
N MET A 107 4.69 -15.37 -10.91
CA MET A 107 4.72 -14.39 -9.84
C MET A 107 4.37 -15.01 -8.49
N SER A 108 5.14 -14.64 -7.47
CA SER A 108 4.81 -14.78 -6.07
C SER A 108 4.68 -13.40 -5.42
N VAL A 109 4.07 -13.34 -4.26
CA VAL A 109 3.98 -12.11 -3.46
C VAL A 109 4.59 -12.35 -2.09
N LEU A 110 5.37 -11.39 -1.61
CA LEU A 110 5.81 -11.34 -0.22
C LEU A 110 5.09 -10.16 0.42
N MET A 111 3.94 -10.47 1.01
CA MET A 111 3.21 -9.56 1.86
C MET A 111 3.56 -9.95 3.29
N GLY A 112 4.33 -9.09 3.97
CA GLY A 112 4.41 -9.15 5.43
C GLY A 112 3.13 -8.59 6.02
N ALA A 113 3.19 -8.11 7.24
CA ALA A 113 2.30 -7.08 7.72
C ALA A 113 2.22 -5.96 6.65
N ASN A 114 1.43 -6.06 5.55
CA ASN A 114 1.48 -5.21 4.34
C ASN A 114 0.36 -5.38 3.22
N ILE A 115 -0.94 -5.59 3.48
CA ILE A 115 -2.11 -5.51 2.54
C ILE A 115 -2.67 -4.08 2.25
N ALA A 116 -2.77 -3.67 0.98
CA ALA A 116 -3.30 -2.36 0.55
C ALA A 116 -4.50 -1.77 1.35
N ASN A 117 -5.55 -2.56 1.61
CA ASN A 117 -6.75 -2.13 2.32
C ASN A 117 -6.53 -1.81 3.81
N GLU A 118 -5.48 -2.33 4.46
CA GLU A 118 -5.19 -1.98 5.85
C GLU A 118 -4.86 -0.50 6.00
N ASN A 119 -4.35 0.13 4.94
CA ASN A 119 -3.98 1.54 4.97
C ASN A 119 -5.23 2.40 5.08
N VAL A 120 -6.36 1.94 4.50
CA VAL A 120 -7.67 2.57 4.64
C VAL A 120 -8.13 2.47 6.09
N VAL A 121 -8.05 1.27 6.69
CA VAL A 121 -8.42 1.07 8.11
C VAL A 121 -7.51 1.88 9.04
N ALA A 122 -6.22 1.99 8.73
CA ALA A 122 -5.26 2.77 9.51
C ALA A 122 -5.54 4.28 9.45
N VAL A 123 -6.08 4.79 8.35
CA VAL A 123 -6.61 6.17 8.30
C VAL A 123 -7.79 6.31 9.27
N GLY A 124 -8.75 5.39 9.24
CA GLY A 124 -9.85 5.38 10.22
C GLY A 124 -9.39 5.29 11.68
N ALA A 125 -8.39 4.45 11.97
CA ALA A 125 -7.79 4.36 13.29
C ALA A 125 -7.10 5.67 13.71
N GLY A 126 -6.44 6.36 12.78
CA GLY A 126 -5.88 7.69 13.01
C GLY A 126 -6.95 8.76 13.26
N PHE A 127 -8.10 8.70 12.58
CA PHE A 127 -9.24 9.57 12.92
C PHE A 127 -9.69 9.35 14.36
N CYS A 128 -9.80 8.10 14.81
CA CYS A 128 -10.13 7.81 16.22
C CYS A 128 -9.12 8.42 17.20
N ASP A 129 -7.82 8.34 16.91
CA ASP A 129 -6.77 8.97 17.73
C ASP A 129 -6.91 10.50 17.75
N GLY A 130 -7.21 11.10 16.60
CA GLY A 130 -7.34 12.54 16.46
C GLY A 130 -8.57 13.11 17.19
N LEU A 131 -9.65 12.33 17.23
CA LEU A 131 -10.88 12.64 17.95
C LEU A 131 -10.81 12.35 19.46
N GLY A 132 -9.70 11.79 19.94
CA GLY A 132 -9.49 11.51 21.37
C GLY A 132 -10.20 10.24 21.87
N PHE A 133 -10.56 9.32 20.99
CA PHE A 133 -11.10 8.02 21.41
C PHE A 133 -10.01 7.09 21.92
N GLY A 134 -10.37 6.23 22.87
CA GLY A 134 -9.44 5.25 23.46
C GLY A 134 -9.32 3.94 22.67
N ASP A 135 -8.52 3.02 23.21
CA ASP A 135 -8.15 1.77 22.55
C ASP A 135 -9.35 0.86 22.21
N ASN A 136 -10.43 0.91 23.00
CA ASN A 136 -11.64 0.12 22.71
C ASN A 136 -12.29 0.53 21.38
N THR A 137 -12.41 1.83 21.11
CA THR A 137 -12.97 2.34 19.85
C THR A 137 -12.03 2.01 18.69
N LYS A 138 -10.72 2.18 18.89
CA LYS A 138 -9.71 1.80 17.88
C LYS A 138 -9.75 0.30 17.58
N ALA A 139 -9.92 -0.54 18.59
CA ALA A 139 -10.06 -1.98 18.42
C ALA A 139 -11.32 -2.34 17.62
N ALA A 140 -12.43 -1.63 17.82
CA ALA A 140 -13.64 -1.79 17.01
C ALA A 140 -13.40 -1.41 15.54
N VAL A 141 -12.69 -0.31 15.26
CA VAL A 141 -12.28 0.08 13.90
C VAL A 141 -11.41 -1.00 13.25
N ILE A 142 -10.41 -1.51 13.97
CA ILE A 142 -9.53 -2.59 13.48
C ILE A 142 -10.35 -3.84 13.17
N ARG A 143 -11.23 -4.25 14.09
CA ARG A 143 -12.07 -5.45 13.92
C ARG A 143 -12.99 -5.32 12.71
N LEU A 144 -13.73 -4.23 12.61
CA LEU A 144 -14.69 -4.00 11.52
C LEU A 144 -13.95 -3.82 10.18
N GLY A 145 -12.83 -3.11 10.18
CA GLY A 145 -11.95 -2.99 9.02
C GLY A 145 -11.43 -4.35 8.54
N LEU A 146 -11.06 -5.26 9.44
CA LEU A 146 -10.66 -6.62 9.08
C LEU A 146 -11.83 -7.41 8.44
N MET A 147 -13.06 -7.24 8.94
CA MET A 147 -14.24 -7.88 8.35
C MET A 147 -14.50 -7.35 6.94
N GLU A 148 -14.41 -6.03 6.73
CA GLU A 148 -14.50 -5.42 5.40
C GLU A 148 -13.36 -5.90 4.48
N MET A 149 -12.13 -6.04 4.97
CA MET A 149 -11.02 -6.61 4.19
C MET A 149 -11.32 -8.05 3.73
N ILE A 150 -11.83 -8.91 4.61
CA ILE A 150 -12.21 -10.29 4.30
C ILE A 150 -13.35 -10.31 3.27
N ALA A 151 -14.40 -9.52 3.50
CA ALA A 151 -15.54 -9.45 2.61
C ALA A 151 -15.12 -8.96 1.21
N PHE A 152 -14.31 -7.90 1.16
CA PHE A 152 -13.81 -7.33 -0.08
C PHE A 152 -12.98 -8.34 -0.86
N ALA A 153 -12.02 -9.01 -0.22
CA ALA A 153 -11.21 -10.02 -0.89
C ALA A 153 -12.06 -11.18 -1.43
N ARG A 154 -13.02 -11.69 -0.65
CA ARG A 154 -13.93 -12.76 -1.11
C ARG A 154 -14.76 -12.38 -2.32
N ILE A 155 -15.12 -11.10 -2.45
CA ILE A 155 -15.93 -10.60 -3.58
C ILE A 155 -15.06 -10.35 -4.81
N PHE A 156 -13.86 -9.77 -4.64
CA PHE A 156 -13.06 -9.23 -5.75
C PHE A 156 -11.87 -10.10 -6.16
N CYS A 157 -11.35 -10.97 -5.29
CA CYS A 157 -10.28 -11.89 -5.64
C CYS A 157 -10.88 -13.19 -6.20
N THR A 158 -11.08 -13.23 -7.52
CA THR A 158 -11.78 -14.32 -8.22
C THR A 158 -10.86 -15.43 -8.74
N ALA A 159 -9.54 -15.24 -8.67
CA ALA A 159 -8.56 -16.21 -9.17
C ALA A 159 -8.55 -17.54 -8.37
N GLY A 160 -9.10 -17.56 -7.16
CA GLY A 160 -9.18 -18.75 -6.32
C GLY A 160 -9.95 -18.51 -5.02
N PRO A 161 -10.18 -19.55 -4.21
CA PRO A 161 -10.88 -19.42 -2.94
C PRO A 161 -10.07 -18.58 -1.94
N VAL A 162 -10.71 -17.53 -1.40
CA VAL A 162 -10.12 -16.71 -0.34
C VAL A 162 -10.44 -17.31 1.03
N SER A 163 -9.44 -17.86 1.69
CA SER A 163 -9.57 -18.38 3.05
C SER A 163 -9.51 -17.27 4.09
N SER A 164 -10.41 -17.29 5.08
CA SER A 164 -10.31 -16.39 6.23
C SER A 164 -9.09 -16.66 7.10
N ALA A 165 -8.53 -17.88 7.06
CA ALA A 165 -7.31 -18.19 7.80
C ALA A 165 -6.12 -17.37 7.30
N THR A 166 -6.08 -17.01 6.01
CA THR A 166 -5.04 -16.13 5.44
C THR A 166 -5.01 -14.76 6.15
N PHE A 167 -6.15 -14.28 6.65
CA PHE A 167 -6.22 -13.00 7.37
C PHE A 167 -5.73 -13.10 8.83
N LEU A 168 -5.53 -14.32 9.34
CA LEU A 168 -4.89 -14.55 10.63
C LEU A 168 -3.36 -14.65 10.52
N GLU A 169 -2.84 -14.80 9.31
CA GLU A 169 -1.40 -14.74 9.04
C GLU A 169 -0.86 -13.32 9.22
N SER A 170 0.47 -13.20 9.20
CA SER A 170 1.17 -11.91 9.36
C SER A 170 0.66 -10.85 8.38
N CYS A 171 0.27 -11.24 7.16
CA CYS A 171 -0.23 -10.31 6.16
C CYS A 171 -1.61 -9.72 6.44
N GLY A 172 -2.45 -10.39 7.23
CA GLY A 172 -3.75 -9.85 7.61
C GLY A 172 -3.67 -9.09 8.93
N VAL A 173 -3.99 -9.79 10.02
CA VAL A 173 -4.21 -9.19 11.33
C VAL A 173 -2.95 -8.51 11.90
N ALA A 174 -1.76 -9.10 11.70
CA ALA A 174 -0.54 -8.53 12.25
C ALA A 174 -0.18 -7.21 11.58
N ASP A 175 -0.38 -7.06 10.25
CA ASP A 175 -0.19 -5.73 9.68
C ASP A 175 -1.20 -4.75 10.20
N LEU A 176 -2.45 -5.18 10.14
CA LEU A 176 -3.54 -4.26 10.38
C LEU A 176 -3.34 -3.60 11.73
N ILE A 177 -2.93 -4.38 12.73
CA ILE A 177 -2.55 -3.87 14.04
C ILE A 177 -1.34 -2.93 13.96
N THR A 178 -0.17 -3.36 13.46
CA THR A 178 1.03 -2.50 13.51
C THR A 178 0.86 -1.21 12.70
N THR A 179 0.14 -1.25 11.58
CA THR A 179 -0.17 -0.09 10.74
C THR A 179 -1.18 0.84 11.43
N CYS A 180 -2.21 0.32 12.10
CA CYS A 180 -3.16 1.12 12.87
C CYS A 180 -2.58 1.74 14.15
N TYR A 181 -1.44 1.25 14.67
CA TYR A 181 -0.78 1.84 15.86
C TYR A 181 0.44 2.70 15.51
N GLY A 182 1.22 2.34 14.49
CA GLY A 182 2.50 2.98 14.19
C GLY A 182 2.66 3.53 12.76
N GLY A 183 1.72 3.24 11.86
CA GLY A 183 1.85 3.56 10.43
C GLY A 183 1.79 5.05 10.10
N ARG A 184 2.38 5.42 8.96
CA ARG A 184 2.32 6.80 8.40
C ARG A 184 0.88 7.25 8.16
N ASN A 185 0.03 6.36 7.64
CA ASN A 185 -1.41 6.61 7.43
C ASN A 185 -2.10 7.05 8.72
N ARG A 186 -1.90 6.31 9.81
CA ARG A 186 -2.46 6.63 11.13
C ARG A 186 -1.96 7.99 11.64
N ARG A 187 -0.66 8.25 11.57
CA ARG A 187 -0.05 9.52 12.03
C ARG A 187 -0.61 10.74 11.30
N VAL A 188 -0.74 10.67 9.99
CA VAL A 188 -1.25 11.79 9.18
C VAL A 188 -2.76 11.95 9.38
N ALA A 189 -3.52 10.85 9.47
CA ALA A 189 -4.95 10.90 9.73
C ALA A 189 -5.29 11.46 11.14
N GLU A 190 -4.46 11.17 12.14
CA GLU A 190 -4.56 11.79 13.47
C GLU A 190 -4.35 13.31 13.40
N ALA A 191 -3.31 13.74 12.69
CA ALA A 191 -3.03 15.17 12.51
C ALA A 191 -4.15 15.88 11.72
N PHE A 192 -4.70 15.22 10.70
CA PHE A 192 -5.85 15.69 9.94
C PHE A 192 -7.04 15.96 10.85
N ALA A 193 -7.42 14.97 11.67
CA ALA A 193 -8.55 15.09 12.58
C ALA A 193 -8.35 16.16 13.67
N LYS A 194 -7.10 16.40 14.12
CA LYS A 194 -6.78 17.41 15.14
C LYS A 194 -6.71 18.84 14.60
N THR A 195 -6.24 19.01 13.36
CA THR A 195 -5.86 20.33 12.82
C THR A 195 -6.82 20.87 11.77
N GLY A 196 -7.58 19.98 11.10
CA GLY A 196 -8.40 20.35 9.95
C GLY A 196 -7.61 20.71 8.69
N LYS A 197 -6.28 20.60 8.70
CA LYS A 197 -5.45 20.76 7.50
C LYS A 197 -5.78 19.68 6.48
N SER A 198 -5.54 19.97 5.20
CA SER A 198 -5.70 18.98 4.14
C SER A 198 -4.67 17.85 4.23
N ILE A 199 -5.00 16.68 3.69
CA ILE A 199 -4.06 15.55 3.59
C ILE A 199 -2.80 15.95 2.81
N GLU A 200 -2.94 16.74 1.74
CA GLU A 200 -1.80 17.17 0.91
C GLU A 200 -0.81 18.05 1.69
N GLU A 201 -1.32 18.98 2.52
CA GLU A 201 -0.47 19.81 3.39
C GLU A 201 0.26 18.95 4.41
N LEU A 202 -0.45 18.03 5.07
CA LEU A 202 0.14 17.15 6.08
C LEU A 202 1.15 16.17 5.49
N GLU A 203 0.93 15.67 4.27
CA GLU A 203 1.92 14.86 3.55
C GLU A 203 3.24 15.63 3.38
N LYS A 204 3.17 16.88 2.92
CA LYS A 204 4.36 17.72 2.71
C LYS A 204 5.09 18.03 4.02
N GLU A 205 4.33 18.27 5.09
CA GLU A 205 4.89 18.61 6.40
C GLU A 205 5.50 17.40 7.13
N MET A 206 4.91 16.21 7.01
CA MET A 206 5.20 15.08 7.90
C MET A 206 6.00 13.94 7.26
N LEU A 207 6.02 13.83 5.93
CA LEU A 207 6.48 12.61 5.25
C LEU A 207 7.79 12.77 4.47
N ASN A 208 8.43 13.94 4.48
CA ASN A 208 9.73 14.19 3.83
C ASN A 208 9.78 13.67 2.37
N GLY A 209 8.72 13.90 1.60
CA GLY A 209 8.61 13.47 0.20
C GLY A 209 8.06 12.06 -0.03
N GLN A 210 7.77 11.30 1.04
CA GLN A 210 7.03 10.03 0.94
C GLN A 210 5.53 10.30 0.74
N LYS A 211 4.83 9.37 0.07
CA LYS A 211 3.39 9.47 -0.23
C LYS A 211 2.54 8.62 0.69
N LEU A 212 1.36 9.11 1.06
CA LEU A 212 0.36 8.33 1.80
C LEU A 212 -0.37 7.41 0.81
N GLN A 213 -0.58 6.16 1.20
CA GLN A 213 -1.29 5.19 0.36
C GLN A 213 -2.76 5.03 0.75
N GLY A 214 -3.11 5.24 2.03
CA GLY A 214 -4.46 4.99 2.56
C GLY A 214 -5.57 5.76 1.85
N PRO A 215 -5.51 7.10 1.74
CA PRO A 215 -6.52 7.88 1.04
C PRO A 215 -6.64 7.49 -0.44
N ALA A 216 -5.51 7.35 -1.15
CA ALA A 216 -5.52 6.94 -2.55
C ALA A 216 -6.19 5.56 -2.74
N THR A 217 -5.82 4.57 -1.92
CA THR A 217 -6.47 3.25 -1.93
C THR A 217 -7.95 3.34 -1.55
N ALA A 218 -8.35 4.22 -0.64
CA ALA A 218 -9.76 4.43 -0.31
C ALA A 218 -10.56 4.96 -1.53
N ALA A 219 -9.97 5.83 -2.33
CA ALA A 219 -10.58 6.33 -3.57
C ALA A 219 -10.72 5.22 -4.62
N GLU A 220 -9.69 4.40 -4.83
CA GLU A 220 -9.73 3.23 -5.74
C GLU A 220 -10.80 2.23 -5.29
N VAL A 221 -10.81 1.87 -4.00
CA VAL A 221 -11.80 0.97 -3.41
C VAL A 221 -13.21 1.54 -3.59
N HIS A 222 -13.43 2.83 -3.34
CA HIS A 222 -14.74 3.47 -3.53
C HIS A 222 -15.20 3.41 -4.99
N GLN A 223 -14.32 3.62 -5.96
CA GLN A 223 -14.64 3.49 -7.39
C GLN A 223 -15.06 2.06 -7.74
N ILE A 224 -14.27 1.07 -7.30
CA ILE A 224 -14.57 -0.37 -7.51
C ILE A 224 -15.95 -0.74 -6.94
N LEU A 225 -16.23 -0.30 -5.71
CA LEU A 225 -17.50 -0.56 -5.05
C LEU A 225 -18.67 0.15 -5.73
N SER A 226 -18.46 1.37 -6.21
CA SER A 226 -19.48 2.15 -6.93
C SER A 226 -19.88 1.47 -8.23
N HIS A 227 -18.90 0.99 -9.01
CA HIS A 227 -19.16 0.24 -10.25
C HIS A 227 -19.97 -1.05 -10.03
N LYS A 228 -19.96 -1.62 -8.81
CA LYS A 228 -20.73 -2.81 -8.45
C LYS A 228 -22.00 -2.52 -7.64
N ASN A 229 -22.32 -1.25 -7.35
CA ASN A 229 -23.40 -0.86 -6.43
C ASN A 229 -23.26 -1.54 -5.05
N MET A 230 -22.05 -1.58 -4.51
CA MET A 230 -21.73 -2.25 -3.23
C MET A 230 -21.19 -1.32 -2.16
N VAL A 231 -21.20 0.00 -2.38
CA VAL A 231 -20.65 1.01 -1.44
C VAL A 231 -21.23 0.84 -0.04
N ASP A 232 -22.55 0.61 0.07
CA ASP A 232 -23.24 0.46 1.37
C ASP A 232 -22.82 -0.77 2.16
N LYS A 233 -22.17 -1.75 1.52
CA LYS A 233 -21.65 -2.96 2.20
C LYS A 233 -20.31 -2.73 2.90
N PHE A 234 -19.64 -1.60 2.62
CA PHE A 234 -18.32 -1.27 3.16
C PHE A 234 -18.33 0.15 3.75
N PRO A 235 -19.15 0.39 4.80
CA PRO A 235 -19.31 1.73 5.37
C PRO A 235 -18.02 2.32 5.93
N LEU A 236 -17.08 1.52 6.46
CA LEU A 236 -15.81 2.01 6.99
C LEU A 236 -14.91 2.48 5.86
N PHE A 237 -14.69 1.66 4.82
CA PHE A 237 -13.92 2.08 3.64
C PHE A 237 -14.52 3.31 2.97
N ASN A 238 -15.85 3.34 2.82
CA ASN A 238 -16.54 4.49 2.24
C ASN A 238 -16.39 5.74 3.12
N ALA A 239 -16.56 5.64 4.45
CA ALA A 239 -16.42 6.77 5.35
C ALA A 239 -15.01 7.40 5.26
N VAL A 240 -13.96 6.58 5.18
CA VAL A 240 -12.59 7.08 5.00
C VAL A 240 -12.46 7.88 3.71
N TYR A 241 -12.97 7.36 2.59
CA TYR A 241 -12.97 8.08 1.31
C TYR A 241 -13.75 9.40 1.38
N GLN A 242 -14.96 9.36 1.94
CA GLN A 242 -15.85 10.51 2.06
C GLN A 242 -15.22 11.64 2.88
N ILE A 243 -14.54 11.32 3.98
CA ILE A 243 -13.85 12.30 4.83
C ILE A 243 -12.62 12.86 4.11
N CYS A 244 -11.83 12.01 3.43
CA CYS A 244 -10.59 12.44 2.78
C CYS A 244 -10.81 13.28 1.51
N TYR A 245 -11.89 13.02 0.75
CA TYR A 245 -12.08 13.60 -0.60
C TYR A 245 -13.37 14.38 -0.80
N GLN A 246 -14.43 14.10 -0.03
CA GLN A 246 -15.75 14.72 -0.22
C GLN A 246 -16.08 15.76 0.85
N GLY A 247 -15.14 16.07 1.74
CA GLY A 247 -15.29 17.09 2.78
C GLY A 247 -16.27 16.71 3.90
N HIS A 248 -16.59 15.42 4.06
CA HIS A 248 -17.41 14.98 5.18
C HIS A 248 -16.71 15.25 6.52
N PRO A 249 -17.43 15.71 7.55
CA PRO A 249 -16.85 15.96 8.86
C PRO A 249 -16.24 14.69 9.46
N VAL A 250 -15.00 14.79 9.93
CA VAL A 250 -14.30 13.64 10.56
C VAL A 250 -15.03 13.14 11.82
N ASN A 251 -15.78 14.00 12.50
CA ASN A 251 -16.61 13.65 13.67
C ASN A 251 -17.67 12.59 13.34
N ASP A 252 -18.13 12.53 12.08
CA ASP A 252 -19.17 11.61 11.64
C ASP A 252 -18.60 10.19 11.37
N PHE A 253 -17.28 10.01 11.45
CA PHE A 253 -16.63 8.71 11.27
C PHE A 253 -17.20 7.63 12.19
N ILE A 254 -17.54 7.97 13.44
CA ILE A 254 -18.07 6.99 14.40
C ILE A 254 -19.45 6.46 14.00
N SER A 255 -20.25 7.24 13.27
CA SER A 255 -21.57 6.81 12.81
C SER A 255 -21.51 5.63 11.84
N CYS A 256 -20.41 5.47 11.10
CA CYS A 256 -20.22 4.31 10.22
C CYS A 256 -20.00 3.02 11.03
N LEU A 257 -19.41 3.12 12.22
CA LEU A 257 -19.19 1.98 13.12
C LEU A 257 -20.48 1.55 13.83
N GLN A 258 -21.33 2.51 14.18
CA GLN A 258 -22.60 2.25 14.87
C GLN A 258 -23.58 1.47 14.00
N ASN A 259 -23.63 1.79 12.70
CA ASN A 259 -24.58 1.20 11.75
C ASN A 259 -23.93 0.12 10.86
N HIS A 260 -22.82 -0.47 11.31
CA HIS A 260 -22.05 -1.41 10.49
C HIS A 260 -22.82 -2.72 10.22
N PRO A 261 -22.86 -3.24 8.98
CA PRO A 261 -23.60 -4.46 8.60
C PRO A 261 -23.29 -5.70 9.44
N GLU A 262 -22.05 -5.85 9.91
CA GLU A 262 -21.63 -6.94 10.80
C GLU A 262 -22.35 -6.99 12.18
N HIS A 263 -23.14 -5.97 12.51
CA HIS A 263 -24.00 -5.95 13.70
C HIS A 263 -25.45 -6.36 13.42
N MET A 264 -25.83 -6.51 12.15
CA MET A 264 -27.18 -6.89 11.69
C MET A 264 -27.24 -8.37 11.32
#